data_AF-A0A517REJ4-F1
#
_entry.id   AF-A0A517REJ4-F1
#
_cell.length_a   1.000
_cell.length_b   1.000
_cell.length_c   1.000
_cell.angle_alpha   90.00
_cell.angle_beta   90.00
_cell.angle_gamma   90.00
#
_symmetry.space_group_name_H-M   'P 1'
#
loop_
_entity.id
_entity.type
_entity.pdbx_description
1 polymer ?
#
loop_
_entity_poly.entity_id
_entity_poly.type
_entity_poly.pdbx_seq_one_letter_code
_entity_poly.pdbx_strand_id
1 'polypeptide(L)'
;MKKQLLLFFQFFPTLLFVSNGQLAVVYSDQSQQTENSQRDTLQPAIQSTVKAETIRELITPDAMSHEQGSCYVARLVIPRNADRKSKSNCVLLEDGKPLSHPHARHQLIREQGRGHYSHWTPTTLYFSSSDASNPKTNGKKYELVNQESYTEQQSSFVLSAAQSSIQFPTVPDRQIQPLKLIWQNLDPQNKIALHWKRKGTPDLTSQKAMLASILTPGMKEEEKALAIWKFLVDWRYHFTPAEQGDELHDPVKFLNVYGYGFCDDCATNFVVLARKAGLRSRVWGLSGHVVAEAFYDGKWHMFDPDHQVVYRNSRGIIAGVEELAQHPELITKTPRDPIGSPSQLIADLYTSTNNNRASERQPKIKDSTLTPMLEPLDRVEFRFTAPEYVHQKNATDQSRPPIVGNGTLNRTVRQLQTLKQTAPNQRQWHLSWPYVLLKGKFELELKSNAPTPSVFVSPDAKSWHKLEGVLTNQTLAISLDQWIQSQPTAVYDCFIRIENSNGGDPAESISQLNSEWIFQFAPRALAHLQKTNNQFEMKLTPPPQKKGKGLEVQLVWKETE
;
A
#
# COMPACT_ATOMS: atom_id res chain seq x y z
N MET A 1 3.45 -36.52 76.01
CA MET A 1 2.39 -36.92 76.99
C MET A 1 1.23 -37.61 76.23
N LYS A 2 0.16 -38.01 76.93
CA LYS A 2 -1.08 -38.69 76.45
C LYS A 2 -1.61 -38.13 75.09
N LYS A 3 -2.07 -38.95 74.13
CA LYS A 3 -3.41 -39.63 74.01
C LYS A 3 -4.59 -38.62 74.09
N GLN A 4 -5.63 -38.61 73.23
CA GLN A 4 -6.30 -39.63 72.36
C GLN A 4 -6.79 -38.97 71.01
N LEU A 5 -6.99 -39.65 69.86
CA LEU A 5 -7.96 -40.72 69.43
C LEU A 5 -9.42 -40.19 69.29
N LEU A 6 -10.31 -40.52 68.34
CA LEU A 6 -10.48 -41.57 67.28
C LEU A 6 -10.62 -40.91 65.85
N LEU A 7 -11.02 -41.51 64.70
CA LEU A 7 -11.43 -42.87 64.21
C LEU A 7 -10.57 -43.22 62.97
N PHE A 8 -10.06 -44.45 62.75
CA PHE A 8 -10.71 -45.74 62.40
C PHE A 8 -11.53 -45.73 61.09
N PHE A 9 -11.08 -46.29 59.93
CA PHE A 9 -10.60 -47.64 59.49
C PHE A 9 -11.68 -48.68 59.16
N GLN A 10 -11.78 -49.01 57.86
CA GLN A 10 -12.14 -50.30 57.21
C GLN A 10 -11.96 -50.11 55.67
N PHE A 11 -11.60 -51.08 54.81
CA PHE A 11 -10.91 -52.38 54.97
C PHE A 11 -10.23 -52.75 53.60
N PHE A 12 -9.71 -53.97 53.40
CA PHE A 12 -9.05 -54.49 52.17
C PHE A 12 -9.35 -56.02 52.01
N PRO A 13 -8.88 -56.76 50.98
CA PRO A 13 -9.45 -56.92 49.63
C PRO A 13 -9.90 -58.38 49.34
N THR A 14 -10.25 -58.70 48.07
CA THR A 14 -10.28 -60.11 47.57
C THR A 14 -9.74 -60.20 46.13
N LEU A 15 -8.92 -61.22 45.85
CA LEU A 15 -8.37 -61.55 44.52
C LEU A 15 -9.26 -62.55 43.75
N LEU A 16 -9.05 -62.65 42.43
CA LEU A 16 -9.07 -63.92 41.69
C LEU A 16 -8.12 -63.86 40.46
N PHE A 17 -7.91 -64.98 39.77
CA PHE A 17 -6.66 -65.33 39.07
C PHE A 17 -6.72 -65.45 37.54
N VAL A 18 -5.60 -65.10 36.85
CA VAL A 18 -5.05 -65.76 35.62
C VAL A 18 -5.86 -65.58 34.30
N SER A 19 -5.30 -65.52 33.07
CA SER A 19 -4.01 -66.02 32.54
C SER A 19 -3.26 -65.06 31.58
N ASN A 20 -2.19 -65.55 30.94
CA ASN A 20 -1.25 -64.81 30.09
C ASN A 20 -1.80 -64.36 28.74
N GLY A 21 -1.42 -63.16 28.31
CA GLY A 21 -1.42 -62.72 26.91
C GLY A 21 -0.25 -61.77 26.65
N GLN A 22 0.52 -61.99 25.58
CA GLN A 22 1.64 -61.11 25.22
C GLN A 22 1.11 -59.80 24.62
N LEU A 23 1.30 -58.67 25.31
CA LEU A 23 1.06 -57.35 24.73
C LEU A 23 2.26 -56.93 23.86
N ALA A 24 2.12 -57.13 22.56
CA ALA A 24 2.99 -56.49 21.58
C ALA A 24 2.81 -54.97 21.63
N VAL A 25 3.91 -54.21 21.57
CA VAL A 25 3.86 -52.73 21.51
C VAL A 25 3.41 -52.31 20.12
N VAL A 26 2.11 -52.13 19.96
CA VAL A 26 1.54 -51.53 18.74
C VAL A 26 1.80 -50.02 18.78
N TYR A 27 2.77 -49.57 18.00
CA TYR A 27 2.81 -48.17 17.58
C TYR A 27 1.53 -47.88 16.80
N SER A 28 0.68 -47.00 17.34
CA SER A 28 -0.50 -46.52 16.62
C SER A 28 -0.06 -45.58 15.50
N ASP A 29 -0.05 -46.10 14.28
CA ASP A 29 0.22 -45.33 13.06
C ASP A 29 -0.93 -44.34 12.80
N GLN A 30 -0.86 -43.16 13.44
CA GLN A 30 -1.75 -42.05 13.11
C GLN A 30 -1.29 -41.42 11.80
N SER A 31 -1.68 -42.10 10.71
CA SER A 31 -1.63 -41.61 9.34
C SER A 31 -2.06 -40.14 9.27
N GLN A 32 -1.31 -39.35 8.48
CA GLN A 32 -1.61 -37.94 8.26
C GLN A 32 -2.94 -37.80 7.49
N GLN A 33 -4.05 -37.65 8.21
CA GLN A 33 -5.28 -37.16 7.62
C GLN A 33 -5.05 -35.73 7.14
N THR A 34 -4.82 -35.59 5.84
CA THR A 34 -4.77 -34.29 5.18
C THR A 34 -6.09 -33.57 5.38
N GLU A 35 -6.07 -32.36 5.93
CA GLU A 35 -7.23 -31.48 6.04
C GLU A 35 -7.65 -30.95 4.66
N ASN A 36 -8.14 -31.85 3.82
CA ASN A 36 -8.74 -31.55 2.52
C ASN A 36 -10.16 -31.00 2.73
N SER A 37 -10.25 -29.94 3.54
CA SER A 37 -11.43 -29.09 3.64
C SER A 37 -11.72 -28.55 2.23
N GLN A 38 -12.96 -28.72 1.77
CA GLN A 38 -13.38 -28.24 0.47
C GLN A 38 -13.28 -26.71 0.45
N ARG A 39 -12.22 -26.18 -0.16
CA ARG A 39 -12.11 -24.76 -0.46
C ARG A 39 -13.08 -24.44 -1.61
N ASP A 40 -14.29 -24.06 -1.24
CA ASP A 40 -15.26 -23.48 -2.16
C ASP A 40 -14.55 -22.42 -3.02
N THR A 41 -14.53 -22.66 -4.33
CA THR A 41 -13.99 -21.72 -5.30
C THR A 41 -15.13 -20.90 -5.86
N LEU A 42 -15.26 -19.69 -5.32
CA LEU A 42 -16.27 -18.74 -5.73
C LEU A 42 -15.91 -18.19 -7.11
N GLN A 43 -16.93 -18.08 -7.97
CA GLN A 43 -16.88 -17.38 -9.24
C GLN A 43 -17.90 -16.23 -9.19
N PRO A 44 -17.53 -15.06 -8.64
CA PRO A 44 -18.48 -13.97 -8.44
C PRO A 44 -19.03 -13.41 -9.76
N ALA A 45 -20.31 -13.05 -9.76
CA ALA A 45 -20.92 -12.39 -10.91
C ALA A 45 -20.29 -11.01 -11.16
N ILE A 46 -20.17 -10.61 -12.42
CA ILE A 46 -19.61 -9.33 -12.85
C ILE A 46 -20.72 -8.51 -13.50
N GLN A 47 -20.80 -7.23 -13.13
CA GLN A 47 -21.71 -6.23 -13.67
C GLN A 47 -20.90 -5.25 -14.52
N SER A 48 -21.15 -5.22 -15.82
CA SER A 48 -20.49 -4.30 -16.76
C SER A 48 -21.33 -3.05 -16.97
N THR A 49 -20.72 -1.87 -16.89
CA THR A 49 -21.33 -0.58 -17.21
C THR A 49 -20.40 0.22 -18.11
N VAL A 50 -20.87 0.60 -19.31
CA VAL A 50 -20.11 1.52 -20.15
C VAL A 50 -20.21 2.93 -19.54
N LYS A 51 -19.06 3.54 -19.29
CA LYS A 51 -18.92 4.92 -18.83
C LYS A 51 -18.05 5.71 -19.81
N ALA A 52 -18.09 7.03 -19.70
CA ALA A 52 -17.17 7.92 -20.38
C ALA A 52 -16.57 8.89 -19.36
N GLU A 53 -15.27 9.16 -19.47
CA GLU A 53 -14.60 10.23 -18.74
C GLU A 53 -13.92 11.21 -19.69
N THR A 54 -13.64 12.42 -19.22
CA THR A 54 -12.87 13.41 -19.98
C THR A 54 -11.45 13.44 -19.43
N ILE A 55 -10.53 12.77 -20.12
CA ILE A 55 -9.10 12.91 -19.84
C ILE A 55 -8.68 14.33 -20.24
N ARG A 56 -7.87 14.97 -19.40
CA ARG A 56 -7.40 16.35 -19.58
C ARG A 56 -5.91 16.44 -19.36
N GLU A 57 -5.25 17.26 -20.15
CA GLU A 57 -3.81 17.51 -20.04
C GLU A 57 -3.53 19.00 -20.19
N LEU A 58 -3.00 19.60 -19.12
CA LEU A 58 -2.52 20.97 -19.11
C LEU A 58 -1.20 21.06 -19.89
N ILE A 59 -1.17 21.88 -20.93
CA ILE A 59 0.03 22.15 -21.71
C ILE A 59 0.77 23.30 -21.01
N THR A 60 1.87 23.00 -20.33
CA THR A 60 2.69 24.02 -19.65
C THR A 60 3.56 24.79 -20.66
N PRO A 61 3.97 26.03 -20.36
CA PRO A 61 4.87 26.79 -21.24
C PRO A 61 6.17 26.04 -21.58
N ASP A 62 6.72 25.26 -20.65
CA ASP A 62 7.96 24.50 -20.86
C ASP A 62 7.79 23.31 -21.81
N ALA A 63 6.58 22.75 -21.91
CA ALA A 63 6.24 21.76 -22.91
C ALA A 63 6.13 22.34 -24.34
N MET A 64 6.05 23.67 -24.48
CA MET A 64 5.90 24.38 -25.75
C MET A 64 7.23 24.91 -26.29
N SER A 65 7.44 24.76 -27.60
CA SER A 65 8.43 25.49 -28.40
C SER A 65 7.75 26.30 -29.50
N HIS A 66 8.28 27.47 -29.83
CA HIS A 66 7.93 28.14 -31.10
C HIS A 66 8.48 27.31 -32.27
N GLU A 67 7.80 27.32 -33.41
CA GLU A 67 8.18 26.53 -34.58
C GLU A 67 8.31 27.41 -35.83
N GLN A 68 7.21 27.96 -36.36
CA GLN A 68 7.24 28.87 -37.50
C GLN A 68 5.96 29.73 -37.54
N GLY A 69 6.09 31.03 -37.82
CA GLY A 69 4.94 31.95 -37.90
C GLY A 69 4.12 31.95 -36.61
N SER A 70 2.80 31.74 -36.71
CA SER A 70 1.90 31.59 -35.56
C SER A 70 1.93 30.21 -34.89
N CYS A 71 2.72 29.25 -35.39
CA CYS A 71 2.72 27.87 -34.91
C CYS A 71 3.69 27.64 -33.73
N TYR A 72 3.17 26.96 -32.71
CA TYR A 72 3.90 26.40 -31.59
C TYR A 72 3.73 24.88 -31.59
N VAL A 73 4.75 24.16 -31.12
CA VAL A 73 4.72 22.70 -30.92
C VAL A 73 4.77 22.41 -29.44
N ALA A 74 3.77 21.69 -28.94
CA ALA A 74 3.72 21.16 -27.59
C ALA A 74 4.10 19.68 -27.56
N ARG A 75 4.89 19.28 -26.56
CA ARG A 75 5.10 17.89 -26.18
C ARG A 75 4.01 17.47 -25.20
N LEU A 76 3.36 16.34 -25.48
CA LEU A 76 2.34 15.74 -24.61
C LEU A 76 2.96 14.58 -23.83
N VAL A 77 2.58 14.48 -22.56
CA VAL A 77 2.92 13.43 -21.60
C VAL A 77 1.99 12.23 -21.76
N ILE A 78 0.71 12.44 -22.09
CA ILE A 78 -0.28 11.36 -22.23
C ILE A 78 -0.39 10.92 -23.70
N PRO A 79 0.13 9.74 -24.09
CA PRO A 79 0.10 9.29 -25.48
C PRO A 79 -1.31 8.91 -25.94
N ARG A 80 -1.79 9.48 -27.05
CA ARG A 80 -3.15 9.24 -27.59
C ARG A 80 -3.15 8.94 -29.10
N ASN A 81 -4.29 8.47 -29.63
CA ASN A 81 -4.50 8.35 -31.07
C ASN A 81 -4.49 9.72 -31.78
N ALA A 82 -3.77 9.83 -32.90
CA ALA A 82 -3.25 11.09 -33.43
C ALA A 82 -3.19 11.12 -34.98
N ASP A 83 -3.40 12.31 -35.54
CA ASP A 83 -3.78 12.59 -36.93
C ASP A 83 -2.83 12.04 -38.01
N ARG A 84 -1.57 11.71 -37.66
CA ARG A 84 -0.60 11.07 -38.58
C ARG A 84 -0.89 9.59 -38.86
N LYS A 85 -1.65 8.89 -38.00
CA LYS A 85 -1.91 7.44 -38.12
C LYS A 85 -3.38 7.05 -37.97
N SER A 86 -4.17 7.85 -37.27
CA SER A 86 -5.59 7.64 -37.01
C SER A 86 -6.26 9.01 -36.85
N LYS A 87 -7.57 9.14 -37.00
CA LYS A 87 -8.22 10.42 -36.66
C LYS A 87 -8.16 10.62 -35.15
N SER A 88 -7.70 11.78 -34.67
CA SER A 88 -7.74 12.06 -33.23
C SER A 88 -9.15 12.42 -32.73
N ASN A 89 -9.42 12.11 -31.46
CA ASN A 89 -10.63 12.52 -30.74
C ASN A 89 -10.34 13.65 -29.72
N CYS A 90 -9.20 14.34 -29.87
CA CYS A 90 -8.76 15.38 -28.93
C CYS A 90 -9.25 16.77 -29.35
N VAL A 91 -9.78 17.51 -28.38
CA VAL A 91 -10.15 18.92 -28.50
C VAL A 91 -9.14 19.75 -27.71
N LEU A 92 -8.59 20.79 -28.33
CA LEU A 92 -7.74 21.76 -27.64
C LEU A 92 -8.60 22.90 -27.10
N LEU A 93 -8.47 23.19 -25.80
CA LEU A 93 -9.13 24.29 -25.12
C LEU A 93 -8.15 25.45 -24.89
N GLU A 94 -8.62 26.69 -25.07
CA GLU A 94 -8.00 27.92 -24.58
C GLU A 94 -8.96 28.54 -23.55
N ASP A 95 -8.49 28.73 -22.31
CA ASP A 95 -9.30 29.21 -21.16
C ASP A 95 -10.63 28.45 -20.99
N GLY A 96 -10.58 27.13 -21.18
CA GLY A 96 -11.71 26.20 -21.10
C GLY A 96 -12.63 26.17 -22.33
N LYS A 97 -12.42 27.04 -23.33
CA LYS A 97 -13.22 27.11 -24.56
C LYS A 97 -12.53 26.35 -25.71
N PRO A 98 -13.24 25.50 -26.48
CA PRO A 98 -12.66 24.85 -27.65
C PRO A 98 -12.09 25.83 -28.68
N LEU A 99 -10.86 25.60 -29.12
CA LEU A 99 -10.30 26.25 -30.30
C LEU A 99 -10.95 25.68 -31.58
N SER A 100 -11.17 26.55 -32.56
CA SER A 100 -12.17 26.36 -33.62
C SER A 100 -11.74 25.47 -34.79
N HIS A 101 -10.44 25.21 -34.98
CA HIS A 101 -9.94 24.55 -36.20
C HIS A 101 -9.03 23.33 -35.89
N PRO A 102 -9.61 22.19 -35.46
CA PRO A 102 -8.90 20.91 -35.29
C PRO A 102 -8.42 20.32 -36.62
N HIS A 103 -7.50 19.34 -36.53
CA HIS A 103 -6.94 18.58 -37.66
C HIS A 103 -6.30 19.46 -38.76
N ALA A 104 -5.86 20.67 -38.41
CA ALA A 104 -5.35 21.66 -39.34
C ALA A 104 -4.04 21.19 -40.01
N ARG A 105 -3.91 21.40 -41.33
CA ARG A 105 -2.61 21.28 -42.01
C ARG A 105 -1.63 22.26 -41.36
N HIS A 106 -0.41 21.83 -41.04
CA HIS A 106 0.55 22.64 -40.28
C HIS A 106 0.87 23.98 -40.95
N GLN A 107 0.79 24.05 -42.28
CA GLN A 107 0.87 25.30 -43.05
C GLN A 107 -0.16 26.35 -42.58
N LEU A 108 -1.43 25.97 -42.37
CA LEU A 108 -2.49 26.88 -41.90
C LEU A 108 -2.22 27.35 -40.46
N ILE A 109 -1.67 26.48 -39.60
CA ILE A 109 -1.28 26.84 -38.23
C ILE A 109 -0.20 27.92 -38.24
N ARG A 110 0.79 27.80 -39.14
CA ARG A 110 1.90 28.77 -39.30
C ARG A 110 1.46 30.08 -39.92
N GLU A 111 0.67 30.03 -40.99
CA GLU A 111 0.31 31.18 -41.82
C GLU A 111 -0.88 31.98 -41.28
N GLN A 112 -1.89 31.30 -40.71
CA GLN A 112 -3.17 31.92 -40.32
C GLN A 112 -3.37 32.00 -38.80
N GLY A 113 -2.73 31.10 -38.03
CA GLY A 113 -2.88 31.04 -36.57
C GLY A 113 -4.34 30.84 -36.16
N ARG A 114 -4.83 31.68 -35.23
CA ARG A 114 -6.26 31.81 -34.89
C ARG A 114 -6.94 30.49 -34.52
N GLY A 115 -6.35 29.77 -33.56
CA GLY A 115 -6.92 28.54 -33.03
C GLY A 115 -6.87 27.34 -33.99
N HIS A 116 -6.02 27.37 -35.01
CA HIS A 116 -5.68 26.17 -35.79
C HIS A 116 -4.74 25.24 -35.00
N TYR A 117 -5.05 23.95 -34.98
CA TYR A 117 -4.23 22.91 -34.33
C TYR A 117 -4.33 21.53 -34.99
N SER A 118 -3.31 20.71 -34.80
CA SER A 118 -3.24 19.30 -35.19
C SER A 118 -2.52 18.50 -34.11
N HIS A 119 -3.23 17.53 -33.53
CA HIS A 119 -2.61 16.54 -32.65
C HIS A 119 -1.97 15.47 -33.54
N TRP A 120 -0.71 15.71 -33.91
CA TRP A 120 -0.05 15.08 -35.04
C TRP A 120 0.48 13.68 -34.72
N THR A 121 1.22 13.54 -33.62
CA THR A 121 1.67 12.23 -33.11
C THR A 121 1.21 12.07 -31.66
N PRO A 122 1.18 10.85 -31.08
CA PRO A 122 0.67 10.62 -29.73
C PRO A 122 1.21 11.55 -28.65
N THR A 123 2.43 12.07 -28.83
CA THR A 123 3.13 12.96 -27.89
C THR A 123 3.44 14.35 -28.48
N THR A 124 2.82 14.75 -29.60
CA THR A 124 3.15 16.01 -30.30
C THR A 124 1.92 16.70 -30.88
N LEU A 125 1.64 17.91 -30.39
CA LEU A 125 0.58 18.80 -30.83
C LEU A 125 1.19 20.04 -31.51
N TYR A 126 0.73 20.37 -32.71
CA TYR A 126 0.99 21.65 -33.37
C TYR A 126 -0.23 22.55 -33.12
N PHE A 127 -0.05 23.79 -32.68
CA PHE A 127 -1.18 24.69 -32.42
C PHE A 127 -0.82 26.17 -32.52
N SER A 128 -1.86 26.99 -32.46
CA SER A 128 -1.82 28.45 -32.36
C SER A 128 -2.91 28.91 -31.39
N SER A 129 -2.69 30.04 -30.72
CA SER A 129 -3.69 30.70 -29.87
C SER A 129 -4.83 31.30 -30.69
N SER A 130 -5.98 31.60 -30.08
CA SER A 130 -7.16 32.14 -30.78
C SER A 130 -6.92 33.52 -31.42
N ASP A 131 -6.00 34.30 -30.86
CA ASP A 131 -5.63 35.66 -31.26
C ASP A 131 -4.19 35.77 -31.81
N ALA A 132 -3.51 34.63 -32.03
CA ALA A 132 -2.10 34.54 -32.43
C ALA A 132 -1.08 35.17 -31.45
N SER A 133 -1.47 35.48 -30.21
CA SER A 133 -0.55 35.83 -29.12
C SER A 133 0.35 34.64 -28.71
N ASN A 134 1.53 34.90 -28.14
CA ASN A 134 2.46 33.84 -27.72
C ASN A 134 1.89 32.98 -26.55
N PRO A 135 1.56 31.69 -26.76
CA PRO A 135 0.94 30.85 -25.74
C PRO A 135 1.86 30.51 -24.55
N LYS A 136 3.18 30.78 -24.65
CA LYS A 136 4.10 30.66 -23.51
C LYS A 136 4.01 31.83 -22.53
N THR A 137 3.48 32.99 -22.95
CA THR A 137 3.57 34.24 -22.18
C THR A 137 2.28 35.08 -22.17
N ASN A 138 1.22 34.67 -22.87
CA ASN A 138 -0.06 35.39 -22.92
C ASN A 138 -0.95 35.18 -21.67
N GLY A 139 -0.53 34.31 -20.73
CA GLY A 139 -1.25 34.03 -19.48
C GLY A 139 -2.47 33.12 -19.62
N LYS A 140 -2.78 32.63 -20.83
CA LYS A 140 -3.93 31.77 -21.08
C LYS A 140 -3.66 30.31 -20.73
N LYS A 141 -4.70 29.58 -20.33
CA LYS A 141 -4.63 28.15 -19.98
C LYS A 141 -4.94 27.29 -21.21
N TYR A 142 -3.98 26.46 -21.62
CA TYR A 142 -4.14 25.52 -22.74
C TYR A 142 -4.32 24.09 -22.23
N GLU A 143 -5.43 23.44 -22.60
CA GLU A 143 -5.72 22.06 -22.19
C GLU A 143 -6.10 21.19 -23.39
N LEU A 144 -5.36 20.11 -23.64
CA LEU A 144 -5.80 19.08 -24.58
C LEU A 144 -6.71 18.09 -23.84
N VAL A 145 -7.93 17.89 -24.34
CA VAL A 145 -8.94 17.04 -23.70
C VAL A 145 -9.50 16.02 -24.68
N ASN A 146 -9.83 14.82 -24.21
CA ASN A 146 -10.51 13.80 -25.00
C ASN A 146 -11.51 13.04 -24.12
N GLN A 147 -12.64 12.65 -24.71
CA GLN A 147 -13.56 11.71 -24.07
C GLN A 147 -13.11 10.28 -24.36
N GLU A 148 -12.95 9.49 -23.30
CA GLU A 148 -12.63 8.07 -23.37
C GLU A 148 -13.79 7.26 -22.82
N SER A 149 -14.40 6.44 -23.67
CA SER A 149 -15.34 5.41 -23.24
C SER A 149 -14.58 4.21 -22.67
N TYR A 150 -15.05 3.68 -21.56
CA TYR A 150 -14.48 2.49 -20.93
C TYR A 150 -15.59 1.62 -20.32
N THR A 151 -15.29 0.34 -20.12
CA THR A 151 -16.18 -0.54 -19.35
C THR A 151 -15.74 -0.49 -17.89
N GLU A 152 -16.59 0.04 -17.01
CA GLU A 152 -16.45 -0.23 -15.58
C GLU A 152 -17.04 -1.61 -15.31
N GLN A 153 -16.25 -2.46 -14.65
CA GLN A 153 -16.68 -3.76 -14.16
C GLN A 153 -16.76 -3.70 -12.64
N GLN A 154 -17.87 -4.20 -12.10
CA GLN A 154 -18.09 -4.32 -10.65
C GLN A 154 -18.42 -5.77 -10.30
N SER A 155 -17.91 -6.26 -9.16
CA SER A 155 -18.34 -7.53 -8.59
C SER A 155 -18.45 -7.42 -7.07
N SER A 156 -19.53 -7.95 -6.50
CA SER A 156 -19.79 -7.93 -5.04
C SER A 156 -20.24 -9.31 -4.57
N PHE A 157 -19.70 -9.80 -3.45
CA PHE A 157 -19.97 -11.13 -2.91
C PHE A 157 -19.68 -11.21 -1.40
N VAL A 158 -20.31 -12.15 -0.70
CA VAL A 158 -20.13 -12.35 0.76
C VAL A 158 -19.34 -13.61 1.05
N LEU A 159 -18.23 -13.45 1.78
CA LEU A 159 -17.38 -14.53 2.27
C LEU A 159 -17.82 -14.98 3.66
N SER A 160 -18.42 -16.16 3.75
CA SER A 160 -18.89 -16.77 5.01
C SER A 160 -18.08 -17.98 5.47
N ALA A 161 -16.88 -18.20 4.93
CA ALA A 161 -15.99 -19.31 5.26
C ALA A 161 -14.65 -18.80 5.83
N ALA A 162 -13.95 -19.64 6.61
CA ALA A 162 -12.65 -19.29 7.20
C ALA A 162 -11.54 -19.10 6.14
N GLN A 163 -11.64 -19.84 5.04
CA GLN A 163 -10.80 -19.72 3.85
C GLN A 163 -11.71 -19.70 2.62
N SER A 164 -11.31 -19.00 1.55
CA SER A 164 -12.01 -19.02 0.27
C SER A 164 -11.03 -18.87 -0.88
N SER A 165 -11.30 -19.59 -1.97
CA SER A 165 -10.69 -19.39 -3.28
C SER A 165 -11.65 -18.54 -4.11
N ILE A 166 -11.18 -17.49 -4.77
CA ILE A 166 -12.00 -16.62 -5.61
C ILE A 166 -11.37 -16.57 -6.99
N GLN A 167 -12.13 -16.91 -8.03
CA GLN A 167 -11.67 -16.94 -9.41
C GLN A 167 -12.47 -15.97 -10.27
N PHE A 168 -11.77 -15.03 -10.90
CA PHE A 168 -12.32 -14.20 -11.98
C PHE A 168 -11.77 -14.64 -13.35
N PRO A 169 -12.41 -14.27 -14.46
CA PRO A 169 -11.90 -14.50 -15.82
C PRO A 169 -10.52 -13.87 -16.07
N THR A 170 -9.85 -14.34 -17.11
CA THR A 170 -8.68 -13.68 -17.71
C THR A 170 -9.13 -12.81 -18.88
N VAL A 171 -8.53 -11.63 -19.01
CA VAL A 171 -8.87 -10.59 -20.00
C VAL A 171 -7.58 -10.05 -20.63
N PRO A 172 -6.90 -10.84 -21.48
CA PRO A 172 -5.58 -10.49 -22.03
C PRO A 172 -5.63 -9.28 -22.97
N ASP A 173 -6.69 -9.19 -23.77
CA ASP A 173 -6.88 -8.22 -24.86
C ASP A 173 -7.43 -6.85 -24.39
N ARG A 174 -7.42 -6.59 -23.08
CA ARG A 174 -7.88 -5.33 -22.47
C ARG A 174 -6.83 -4.78 -21.52
N GLN A 175 -6.70 -3.45 -21.38
CA GLN A 175 -5.97 -2.88 -20.25
C GLN A 175 -6.87 -2.89 -19.02
N ILE A 176 -6.31 -3.24 -17.86
CA ILE A 176 -7.02 -3.38 -16.60
C ILE A 176 -6.46 -2.38 -15.60
N GLN A 177 -7.28 -1.44 -15.16
CA GLN A 177 -6.94 -0.47 -14.12
C GLN A 177 -7.84 -0.71 -12.90
N PRO A 178 -7.29 -1.11 -11.73
CA PRO A 178 -8.10 -1.22 -10.52
C PRO A 178 -8.55 0.17 -10.08
N LEU A 179 -9.81 0.30 -9.66
CA LEU A 179 -10.36 1.54 -9.13
C LEU A 179 -10.58 1.44 -7.63
N LYS A 180 -11.33 0.42 -7.18
CA LYS A 180 -11.68 0.20 -5.78
C LYS A 180 -11.62 -1.27 -5.35
N LEU A 181 -11.23 -1.48 -4.09
CA LEU A 181 -11.51 -2.69 -3.32
C LEU A 181 -12.20 -2.26 -2.02
N ILE A 182 -13.36 -2.83 -1.71
CA ILE A 182 -14.13 -2.53 -0.51
C ILE A 182 -14.31 -3.82 0.29
N TRP A 183 -14.12 -3.72 1.60
CA TRP A 183 -14.37 -4.77 2.58
C TRP A 183 -15.33 -4.23 3.63
N GLN A 184 -16.45 -4.91 3.85
CA GLN A 184 -17.47 -4.55 4.83
C GLN A 184 -17.69 -5.74 5.77
N ASN A 185 -17.47 -5.55 7.07
CA ASN A 185 -17.86 -6.54 8.07
C ASN A 185 -19.39 -6.52 8.21
N LEU A 186 -20.06 -7.64 7.97
CA LEU A 186 -21.52 -7.77 8.14
C LEU A 186 -21.92 -8.30 9.54
N ASP A 187 -20.95 -8.68 10.37
CA ASP A 187 -21.24 -9.14 11.73
C ASP A 187 -21.40 -7.92 12.69
N PRO A 188 -22.53 -7.78 13.40
CA PRO A 188 -22.78 -6.70 14.36
C PRO A 188 -22.18 -6.94 15.76
N GLN A 189 -21.45 -8.03 15.97
CA GLN A 189 -20.91 -8.45 17.27
C GLN A 189 -19.44 -8.88 17.20
N ASN A 190 -19.05 -9.58 16.13
CA ASN A 190 -17.70 -10.11 15.97
C ASN A 190 -16.83 -9.24 15.07
N LYS A 191 -15.59 -9.01 15.50
CA LYS A 191 -14.53 -8.45 14.66
C LYS A 191 -13.83 -9.53 13.85
N ILE A 192 -13.27 -9.14 12.70
CA ILE A 192 -12.57 -10.04 11.78
C ILE A 192 -11.23 -9.45 11.36
N ALA A 193 -10.18 -10.28 11.43
CA ALA A 193 -8.89 -10.04 10.81
C ALA A 193 -8.86 -10.68 9.41
N LEU A 194 -8.25 -9.97 8.45
CA LEU A 194 -8.27 -10.34 7.04
C LEU A 194 -6.85 -10.62 6.52
N HIS A 195 -6.72 -11.62 5.65
CA HIS A 195 -5.58 -11.78 4.77
C HIS A 195 -6.08 -12.10 3.35
N TRP A 196 -5.88 -11.13 2.45
CA TRP A 196 -6.25 -11.17 1.04
C TRP A 196 -5.00 -11.13 0.17
N LYS A 197 -4.83 -12.09 -0.74
CA LYS A 197 -3.73 -12.10 -1.72
C LYS A 197 -4.13 -12.74 -3.05
N ARG A 198 -3.30 -12.54 -4.08
CA ARG A 198 -3.35 -13.34 -5.32
C ARG A 198 -2.63 -14.67 -5.08
N LYS A 199 -3.08 -15.74 -5.72
CA LYS A 199 -2.37 -17.02 -5.74
C LYS A 199 -1.03 -16.86 -6.47
N GLY A 200 0.04 -17.33 -5.84
CA GLY A 200 1.40 -17.27 -6.39
C GLY A 200 2.11 -15.92 -6.27
N THR A 201 1.52 -14.90 -5.63
CA THR A 201 2.27 -13.69 -5.24
C THR A 201 2.88 -13.84 -3.84
N PRO A 202 3.97 -13.11 -3.54
CA PRO A 202 4.50 -12.99 -2.19
C PRO A 202 3.47 -12.60 -1.13
N ASP A 203 3.74 -13.00 0.11
CA ASP A 203 2.92 -12.71 1.28
C ASP A 203 3.55 -11.55 2.06
N LEU A 204 2.94 -10.36 1.94
CA LEU A 204 3.49 -9.12 2.50
C LEU A 204 3.08 -8.87 3.97
N THR A 205 2.40 -9.82 4.62
CA THR A 205 1.83 -9.62 5.96
C THR A 205 2.88 -9.45 7.05
N SER A 206 4.05 -10.07 6.92
CA SER A 206 5.16 -9.97 7.87
C SER A 206 6.49 -10.28 7.17
N GLN A 207 7.62 -9.83 7.73
CA GLN A 207 8.95 -10.15 7.19
C GLN A 207 9.19 -11.68 7.09
N LYS A 208 8.62 -12.46 8.03
CA LYS A 208 8.67 -13.93 8.01
C LYS A 208 7.85 -14.50 6.84
N ALA A 209 6.66 -13.96 6.59
CA ALA A 209 5.80 -14.40 5.49
C ALA A 209 6.40 -14.04 4.12
N MET A 210 7.00 -12.85 3.99
CA MET A 210 7.73 -12.43 2.79
C MET A 210 8.81 -13.46 2.44
N LEU A 211 9.73 -13.74 3.37
CA LEU A 211 10.79 -14.73 3.18
C LEU A 211 10.25 -16.14 2.88
N ALA A 212 9.23 -16.59 3.60
CA ALA A 212 8.60 -17.90 3.36
C ALA A 212 7.84 -17.99 2.02
N SER A 213 7.60 -16.87 1.34
CA SER A 213 6.92 -16.80 0.04
C SER A 213 7.86 -16.59 -1.15
N ILE A 214 9.13 -16.22 -0.91
CA ILE A 214 10.15 -16.00 -1.96
C ILE A 214 11.33 -16.97 -1.87
N LEU A 215 11.54 -17.64 -0.73
CA LEU A 215 12.60 -18.61 -0.51
C LEU A 215 12.06 -20.04 -0.43
N THR A 216 12.80 -21.00 -0.99
CA THR A 216 12.51 -22.44 -0.84
C THR A 216 13.55 -23.14 0.03
N PRO A 217 13.20 -24.25 0.71
CA PRO A 217 14.18 -25.08 1.41
C PRO A 217 15.27 -25.58 0.46
N GLY A 218 16.53 -25.50 0.89
CA GLY A 218 17.69 -25.93 0.12
C GLY A 218 18.35 -24.84 -0.75
N MET A 219 17.77 -23.63 -0.88
CA MET A 219 18.42 -22.51 -1.57
C MET A 219 19.80 -22.19 -0.95
N LYS A 220 20.79 -22.02 -1.83
CA LYS A 220 22.12 -21.49 -1.52
C LYS A 220 22.06 -20.02 -1.11
N GLU A 221 23.15 -19.53 -0.56
CA GLU A 221 23.24 -18.15 -0.06
C GLU A 221 23.08 -17.10 -1.18
N GLU A 222 23.70 -17.33 -2.34
CA GLU A 222 23.48 -16.51 -3.55
C GLU A 222 22.01 -16.52 -4.01
N GLU A 223 21.37 -17.70 -4.02
CA GLU A 223 20.00 -17.88 -4.50
C GLU A 223 19.01 -17.14 -3.59
N LYS A 224 19.21 -17.20 -2.26
CA LYS A 224 18.47 -16.40 -1.28
C LYS A 224 18.66 -14.89 -1.49
N ALA A 225 19.91 -14.45 -1.68
CA ALA A 225 20.24 -13.04 -1.87
C ALA A 225 19.59 -12.49 -3.15
N LEU A 226 19.70 -13.22 -4.27
CA LEU A 226 19.04 -12.87 -5.53
C LEU A 226 17.51 -12.84 -5.42
N ALA A 227 16.90 -13.80 -4.69
CA ALA A 227 15.45 -13.80 -4.46
C ALA A 227 14.99 -12.57 -3.67
N ILE A 228 15.73 -12.17 -2.63
CA ILE A 228 15.44 -10.97 -1.82
C ILE A 228 15.64 -9.68 -2.62
N TRP A 229 16.73 -9.57 -3.39
CA TRP A 229 16.98 -8.46 -4.28
C TRP A 229 15.88 -8.32 -5.35
N LYS A 230 15.53 -9.41 -6.04
CA LYS A 230 14.49 -9.39 -7.09
C LYS A 230 13.11 -9.08 -6.52
N PHE A 231 12.79 -9.59 -5.33
CA PHE A 231 11.58 -9.24 -4.60
C PHE A 231 11.51 -7.73 -4.30
N LEU A 232 12.60 -7.11 -3.84
CA LEU A 232 12.60 -5.66 -3.61
C LEU A 232 12.49 -4.87 -4.93
N VAL A 233 13.20 -5.27 -5.99
CA VAL A 233 13.04 -4.69 -7.34
C VAL A 233 11.58 -4.71 -7.81
N ASP A 234 10.89 -5.85 -7.65
CA ASP A 234 9.52 -6.03 -8.14
C ASP A 234 8.44 -5.29 -7.33
N TRP A 235 8.68 -5.00 -6.05
CA TRP A 235 7.61 -4.55 -5.13
C TRP A 235 7.68 -3.07 -4.70
N ARG A 236 8.70 -2.32 -5.12
CA ARG A 236 8.87 -0.87 -4.82
C ARG A 236 9.20 -0.01 -6.06
N TYR A 237 9.39 1.28 -5.88
CA TYR A 237 10.00 2.19 -6.86
C TYR A 237 10.85 3.29 -6.19
N HIS A 238 11.70 3.96 -6.96
CA HIS A 238 12.52 5.08 -6.47
C HIS A 238 11.68 6.36 -6.39
N PHE A 239 11.56 6.98 -5.22
CA PHE A 239 10.93 8.30 -5.02
C PHE A 239 11.30 8.87 -3.65
N THR A 240 11.17 10.19 -3.49
CA THR A 240 11.43 10.91 -2.23
C THR A 240 10.73 10.25 -1.02
N PRO A 241 11.48 9.87 0.04
CA PRO A 241 10.92 9.14 1.17
C PRO A 241 9.92 9.99 1.97
N ALA A 242 8.87 9.33 2.47
CA ALA A 242 7.81 9.94 3.26
C ALA A 242 8.27 10.39 4.66
N GLU A 243 9.30 9.74 5.20
CA GLU A 243 9.82 9.85 6.57
C GLU A 243 11.35 9.99 6.57
N GLN A 244 11.93 10.49 7.66
CA GLN A 244 13.40 10.54 7.86
C GLN A 244 13.93 9.43 8.78
N GLY A 245 13.04 8.69 9.45
CA GLY A 245 13.40 7.69 10.44
C GLY A 245 13.45 6.25 9.90
N ASP A 246 13.85 5.31 10.76
CA ASP A 246 13.89 3.86 10.47
C ASP A 246 12.50 3.22 10.17
N GLU A 247 11.43 3.99 9.93
CA GLU A 247 10.12 3.43 9.56
C GLU A 247 10.11 2.83 8.15
N LEU A 248 10.71 3.53 7.17
CA LEU A 248 10.88 3.00 5.82
C LEU A 248 11.89 1.85 5.75
N HIS A 249 12.67 1.64 6.82
CA HIS A 249 13.55 0.48 6.97
C HIS A 249 12.85 -0.80 7.48
N ASP A 250 11.55 -0.75 7.81
CA ASP A 250 10.74 -1.94 8.09
C ASP A 250 10.05 -2.43 6.79
N PRO A 251 10.43 -3.61 6.24
CA PRO A 251 9.90 -4.10 4.96
C PRO A 251 8.38 -4.12 4.84
N VAL A 252 7.68 -4.32 5.97
CA VAL A 252 6.22 -4.38 6.00
C VAL A 252 5.59 -2.99 5.89
N LYS A 253 6.25 -1.93 6.38
CA LYS A 253 5.82 -0.55 6.16
C LYS A 253 6.28 -0.06 4.78
N PHE A 254 7.54 -0.31 4.43
CA PHE A 254 8.13 0.02 3.14
C PHE A 254 7.28 -0.47 1.96
N LEU A 255 6.88 -1.75 1.95
CA LEU A 255 6.17 -2.33 0.81
C LEU A 255 4.65 -2.11 0.84
N ASN A 256 3.99 -2.09 2.02
CA ASN A 256 2.52 -2.02 2.09
C ASN A 256 1.95 -0.61 2.29
N VAL A 257 2.66 0.29 2.96
CA VAL A 257 2.15 1.64 3.29
C VAL A 257 2.62 2.68 2.28
N TYR A 258 3.88 2.57 1.87
CA TYR A 258 4.53 3.54 0.97
C TYR A 258 4.67 2.96 -0.44
N GLY A 259 5.45 1.89 -0.60
CA GLY A 259 5.83 1.30 -1.88
C GLY A 259 7.00 2.01 -2.56
N TYR A 260 7.65 2.96 -1.87
CA TYR A 260 8.71 3.80 -2.40
C TYR A 260 9.69 4.28 -1.33
N GLY A 261 10.86 4.70 -1.79
CA GLY A 261 11.94 5.31 -1.00
C GLY A 261 13.18 5.54 -1.86
N PHE A 262 14.28 5.93 -1.24
CA PHE A 262 15.58 6.13 -1.88
C PHE A 262 16.48 4.88 -1.74
N CYS A 263 17.70 4.98 -2.27
CA CYS A 263 18.72 3.93 -2.25
C CYS A 263 19.01 3.34 -0.86
N ASP A 264 19.00 4.18 0.19
CA ASP A 264 19.23 3.77 1.58
C ASP A 264 18.07 2.96 2.15
N ASP A 265 16.82 3.36 1.87
CA ASP A 265 15.64 2.55 2.15
C ASP A 265 15.78 1.17 1.50
N CYS A 266 16.09 1.14 0.20
CA CYS A 266 16.16 -0.07 -0.61
C CYS A 266 17.25 -1.04 -0.12
N ALA A 267 18.46 -0.52 0.09
CA ALA A 267 19.60 -1.30 0.58
C ALA A 267 19.39 -1.79 2.02
N THR A 268 18.81 -0.96 2.90
CA THR A 268 18.55 -1.35 4.28
C THR A 268 17.47 -2.42 4.38
N ASN A 269 16.39 -2.33 3.56
CA ASN A 269 15.37 -3.37 3.48
C ASN A 269 15.93 -4.72 2.97
N PHE A 270 16.85 -4.70 1.99
CA PHE A 270 17.58 -5.91 1.59
C PHE A 270 18.33 -6.50 2.78
N VAL A 271 19.09 -5.67 3.49
CA VAL A 271 19.93 -6.11 4.62
C VAL A 271 19.09 -6.66 5.79
N VAL A 272 17.93 -6.08 6.08
CA VAL A 272 16.97 -6.59 7.09
C VAL A 272 16.46 -7.98 6.69
N LEU A 273 15.99 -8.14 5.46
CA LEU A 273 15.46 -9.43 4.96
C LEU A 273 16.56 -10.49 4.85
N ALA A 274 17.75 -10.13 4.36
CA ALA A 274 18.89 -11.03 4.21
C ALA A 274 19.41 -11.55 5.56
N ARG A 275 19.57 -10.67 6.56
CA ARG A 275 19.87 -11.05 7.96
C ARG A 275 18.85 -12.03 8.52
N LYS A 276 17.57 -11.79 8.25
CA LYS A 276 16.46 -12.64 8.71
C LYS A 276 16.33 -13.96 7.93
N ALA A 277 16.94 -14.06 6.75
CA ALA A 277 17.15 -15.29 5.98
C ALA A 277 18.44 -16.06 6.35
N GLY A 278 19.21 -15.55 7.33
CA GLY A 278 20.43 -16.13 7.86
C GLY A 278 21.73 -15.65 7.21
N LEU A 279 21.68 -14.71 6.27
CA LEU A 279 22.86 -14.15 5.61
C LEU A 279 23.49 -13.04 6.46
N ARG A 280 24.82 -13.03 6.62
CA ARG A 280 25.50 -11.83 7.10
C ARG A 280 25.39 -10.75 6.01
N SER A 281 24.94 -9.55 6.36
CA SER A 281 24.70 -8.49 5.38
C SER A 281 24.99 -7.10 5.96
N ARG A 282 25.47 -6.18 5.11
CA ARG A 282 25.84 -4.79 5.44
C ARG A 282 25.35 -3.83 4.35
N VAL A 283 25.21 -2.55 4.69
CA VAL A 283 25.07 -1.49 3.66
C VAL A 283 26.42 -0.79 3.46
N TRP A 284 26.62 -0.20 2.29
CA TRP A 284 27.66 0.80 2.06
C TRP A 284 27.01 2.15 1.81
N GLY A 285 27.34 3.14 2.63
CA GLY A 285 27.17 4.54 2.24
C GLY A 285 28.28 4.90 1.24
N LEU A 286 27.91 5.33 0.05
CA LEU A 286 28.79 5.74 -1.04
C LEU A 286 28.71 7.25 -1.26
N SER A 287 29.23 7.77 -2.37
CA SER A 287 29.23 9.21 -2.69
C SER A 287 27.87 9.76 -3.14
N GLY A 288 26.89 9.77 -2.23
CA GLY A 288 25.51 10.21 -2.50
C GLY A 288 24.57 9.07 -2.90
N HIS A 289 25.00 7.82 -2.72
CA HIS A 289 24.23 6.61 -3.02
C HIS A 289 24.43 5.55 -1.91
N VAL A 290 23.55 4.56 -1.81
CA VAL A 290 23.66 3.47 -0.84
C VAL A 290 23.32 2.12 -1.49
N VAL A 291 24.20 1.13 -1.29
CA VAL A 291 24.02 -0.24 -1.80
C VAL A 291 24.12 -1.27 -0.68
N ALA A 292 23.61 -2.47 -0.91
CA ALA A 292 23.71 -3.58 0.02
C ALA A 292 24.80 -4.58 -0.37
N GLU A 293 25.32 -5.31 0.61
CA GLU A 293 26.09 -6.52 0.38
C GLU A 293 25.62 -7.67 1.29
N ALA A 294 25.68 -8.89 0.75
CA ALA A 294 25.62 -10.13 1.53
C ALA A 294 27.00 -10.82 1.52
N PHE A 295 27.35 -11.51 2.60
CA PHE A 295 28.58 -12.30 2.70
C PHE A 295 28.24 -13.79 2.56
N TYR A 296 28.85 -14.45 1.58
CA TYR A 296 28.80 -15.89 1.35
C TYR A 296 30.03 -16.34 0.54
N ASP A 297 30.27 -17.65 0.42
CA ASP A 297 31.44 -18.22 -0.30
C ASP A 297 32.80 -17.53 0.01
N GLY A 298 32.94 -17.07 1.26
CA GLY A 298 34.14 -16.41 1.80
C GLY A 298 34.35 -14.93 1.41
N LYS A 299 33.39 -14.25 0.76
CA LYS A 299 33.52 -12.84 0.37
C LYS A 299 32.20 -12.06 0.42
N TRP A 300 32.27 -10.76 0.14
CA TRP A 300 31.11 -9.89 -0.03
C TRP A 300 30.65 -9.82 -1.49
N HIS A 301 29.33 -9.71 -1.67
CA HIS A 301 28.64 -9.67 -2.95
C HIS A 301 27.64 -8.51 -2.95
N MET A 302 27.73 -7.61 -3.93
CA MET A 302 26.94 -6.38 -4.01
C MET A 302 25.58 -6.61 -4.67
N PHE A 303 24.54 -6.05 -4.05
CA PHE A 303 23.17 -6.01 -4.54
C PHE A 303 22.66 -4.57 -4.47
N ASP A 304 22.22 -4.04 -5.60
CA ASP A 304 21.56 -2.74 -5.69
C ASP A 304 20.10 -2.95 -6.15
N PRO A 305 19.13 -2.94 -5.22
CA PRO A 305 17.71 -2.99 -5.56
C PRO A 305 17.18 -1.67 -6.13
N ASP A 306 17.92 -0.56 -5.99
CA ASP A 306 17.53 0.77 -6.45
C ASP A 306 17.73 0.93 -7.97
N HIS A 307 18.96 0.71 -8.43
CA HIS A 307 19.32 0.65 -9.86
C HIS A 307 18.93 -0.69 -10.52
N GLN A 308 18.42 -1.65 -9.74
CA GLN A 308 18.00 -2.98 -10.19
C GLN A 308 19.13 -3.79 -10.81
N VAL A 309 20.31 -3.80 -10.17
CA VAL A 309 21.53 -4.43 -10.71
C VAL A 309 22.24 -5.36 -9.73
N VAL A 310 22.88 -6.37 -10.31
CA VAL A 310 23.97 -7.18 -9.73
C VAL A 310 25.03 -7.36 -10.80
N TYR A 311 26.31 -7.27 -10.44
CA TYR A 311 27.42 -7.30 -11.41
C TYR A 311 28.23 -8.58 -11.25
N ARG A 312 28.44 -9.31 -12.35
CA ARG A 312 29.22 -10.57 -12.35
C ARG A 312 30.58 -10.39 -13.00
N ASN A 313 31.61 -10.91 -12.34
CA ASN A 313 32.99 -10.99 -12.86
C ASN A 313 33.12 -12.11 -13.92
N SER A 314 34.31 -12.29 -14.48
CA SER A 314 34.60 -13.28 -15.53
C SER A 314 34.36 -14.74 -15.13
N ARG A 315 34.29 -15.05 -13.83
CA ARG A 315 33.95 -16.38 -13.29
C ARG A 315 32.45 -16.56 -13.05
N GLY A 316 31.63 -15.57 -13.42
CA GLY A 316 30.19 -15.55 -13.14
C GLY A 316 29.82 -15.22 -11.70
N ILE A 317 30.78 -14.97 -10.81
CA ILE A 317 30.55 -14.65 -9.40
C ILE A 317 30.10 -13.18 -9.28
N ILE A 318 29.10 -12.91 -8.43
CA ILE A 318 28.69 -11.51 -8.14
C ILE A 318 29.84 -10.79 -7.43
N ALA A 319 30.22 -9.60 -7.90
CA ALA A 319 31.30 -8.80 -7.34
C ALA A 319 30.84 -8.03 -6.08
N GLY A 320 31.73 -7.84 -5.11
CA GLY A 320 31.53 -6.90 -4.00
C GLY A 320 31.88 -5.46 -4.40
N VAL A 321 31.52 -4.47 -3.57
CA VAL A 321 31.84 -3.05 -3.77
C VAL A 321 33.35 -2.83 -3.91
N GLU A 322 34.15 -3.55 -3.12
CA GLU A 322 35.62 -3.49 -3.14
C GLU A 322 36.23 -4.08 -4.44
N GLU A 323 35.56 -5.08 -5.05
CA GLU A 323 35.95 -5.64 -6.36
C GLU A 323 35.51 -4.71 -7.49
N LEU A 324 34.31 -4.13 -7.41
CA LEU A 324 33.80 -3.15 -8.38
C LEU A 324 34.60 -1.84 -8.39
N ALA A 325 35.15 -1.41 -7.24
CA ALA A 325 36.06 -0.27 -7.16
C ALA A 325 37.40 -0.52 -7.87
N GLN A 326 37.83 -1.77 -8.00
CA GLN A 326 39.03 -2.18 -8.75
C GLN A 326 38.72 -2.48 -10.22
N HIS A 327 37.48 -2.88 -10.52
CA HIS A 327 37.01 -3.31 -11.83
C HIS A 327 35.75 -2.55 -12.31
N PRO A 328 35.84 -1.23 -12.54
CA PRO A 328 34.71 -0.42 -13.03
C PRO A 328 34.19 -0.87 -14.40
N GLU A 329 35.00 -1.56 -15.21
CA GLU A 329 34.60 -2.16 -16.48
C GLU A 329 33.54 -3.26 -16.33
N LEU A 330 33.30 -3.77 -15.10
CA LEU A 330 32.17 -4.66 -14.82
C LEU A 330 30.84 -3.91 -14.84
N ILE A 331 30.85 -2.61 -14.54
CA ILE A 331 29.68 -1.74 -14.43
C ILE A 331 29.32 -1.17 -15.81
N THR A 332 30.34 -0.73 -16.57
CA THR A 332 30.18 -0.06 -17.87
C THR A 332 30.00 -1.01 -19.06
N LYS A 333 29.81 -2.32 -18.82
CA LYS A 333 29.49 -3.32 -19.86
C LYS A 333 28.28 -2.95 -20.72
N THR A 334 27.31 -2.24 -20.15
CA THR A 334 26.21 -1.59 -20.87
C THR A 334 26.34 -0.07 -20.72
N PRO A 335 25.91 0.74 -21.71
CA PRO A 335 25.99 2.21 -21.62
C PRO A 335 24.97 2.80 -20.62
N ARG A 336 23.93 2.04 -20.26
CA ARG A 336 22.94 2.39 -19.24
C ARG A 336 22.60 1.19 -18.37
N ASP A 337 22.12 1.46 -17.16
CA ASP A 337 21.51 0.49 -16.24
C ASP A 337 20.04 0.19 -16.63
N PRO A 338 19.35 -0.74 -15.93
CA PRO A 338 17.94 -1.08 -16.19
C PRO A 338 16.92 0.03 -15.91
N ILE A 339 17.24 1.03 -15.07
CA ILE A 339 16.36 2.20 -14.83
C ILE A 339 16.63 3.36 -15.80
N GLY A 340 17.69 3.25 -16.61
CA GLY A 340 18.06 4.17 -17.68
C GLY A 340 19.20 5.13 -17.32
N SER A 341 19.83 5.04 -16.15
CA SER A 341 20.96 5.90 -15.78
C SER A 341 22.21 5.58 -16.62
N PRO A 342 23.05 6.56 -17.00
CA PRO A 342 24.32 6.28 -17.67
C PRO A 342 25.27 5.50 -16.77
N SER A 343 25.71 4.30 -17.20
CA SER A 343 26.49 3.39 -16.35
C SER A 343 27.85 3.94 -15.91
N GLN A 344 28.39 4.95 -16.61
CA GLN A 344 29.62 5.64 -16.17
C GLN A 344 29.38 6.38 -14.84
N LEU A 345 28.27 7.12 -14.71
CA LEU A 345 27.95 7.81 -13.45
C LEU A 345 27.73 6.81 -12.31
N ILE A 346 27.18 5.64 -12.62
CA ILE A 346 27.02 4.53 -11.67
C ILE A 346 28.37 3.95 -11.25
N ALA A 347 29.34 3.85 -12.17
CA ALA A 347 30.71 3.48 -11.84
C ALA A 347 31.38 4.53 -10.96
N ASP A 348 31.23 5.82 -11.27
CA ASP A 348 31.79 6.93 -10.49
C ASP A 348 31.22 6.93 -9.05
N LEU A 349 29.93 6.59 -8.86
CA LEU A 349 29.29 6.43 -7.54
C LEU A 349 29.84 5.23 -6.76
N TYR A 350 29.93 4.05 -7.36
CA TYR A 350 30.36 2.82 -6.65
C TYR A 350 31.86 2.83 -6.34
N THR A 351 32.68 3.39 -7.23
CA THR A 351 34.16 3.34 -7.11
C THR A 351 34.76 4.43 -6.21
N SER A 352 33.94 5.33 -5.63
CA SER A 352 34.39 6.48 -4.81
C SER A 352 34.99 6.10 -3.44
N THR A 353 36.23 5.59 -3.43
CA THR A 353 36.96 5.19 -2.22
C THR A 353 37.17 6.31 -1.19
N ASN A 354 37.04 7.58 -1.57
CA ASN A 354 37.28 8.76 -0.71
C ASN A 354 36.30 8.88 0.46
N ASN A 355 35.06 8.40 0.31
CA ASN A 355 33.97 8.57 1.29
C ASN A 355 33.16 7.30 1.57
N ASN A 356 33.40 6.20 0.82
CA ASN A 356 32.74 4.91 1.02
C ASN A 356 32.87 4.40 2.47
N ARG A 357 31.73 4.05 3.11
CA ARG A 357 31.67 3.53 4.48
C ARG A 357 30.71 2.33 4.58
N ALA A 358 31.28 1.16 4.85
CA ALA A 358 30.54 -0.03 5.26
C ALA A 358 29.86 0.16 6.62
N SER A 359 28.63 -0.34 6.78
CA SER A 359 27.85 -0.26 8.02
C SER A 359 27.04 -1.54 8.25
N GLU A 360 27.28 -2.17 9.40
CA GLU A 360 26.46 -3.26 9.93
C GLU A 360 25.38 -2.77 10.93
N ARG A 361 25.00 -1.49 10.88
CA ARG A 361 23.88 -0.93 11.67
C ARG A 361 22.62 -1.80 11.55
N GLN A 362 21.95 -2.02 12.68
CA GLN A 362 20.57 -2.50 12.71
C GLN A 362 19.64 -1.28 12.79
N PRO A 363 18.64 -1.14 11.90
CA PRO A 363 17.64 -0.08 11.99
C PRO A 363 16.66 -0.35 13.15
N LYS A 364 16.12 0.70 13.78
CA LYS A 364 15.20 0.63 14.93
C LYS A 364 13.75 0.35 14.48
N ILE A 365 13.56 -0.76 13.79
CA ILE A 365 12.26 -1.22 13.25
C ILE A 365 11.39 -1.91 14.33
N LYS A 366 10.09 -2.00 14.07
CA LYS A 366 9.11 -2.64 14.98
C LYS A 366 8.85 -4.12 14.68
N ASP A 367 9.45 -4.67 13.61
CA ASP A 367 9.09 -5.97 13.00
C ASP A 367 7.58 -6.05 12.74
N SER A 368 7.09 -5.03 12.03
CA SER A 368 5.65 -4.78 11.85
C SER A 368 4.92 -5.96 11.22
N THR A 369 3.63 -6.08 11.51
CA THR A 369 2.73 -7.03 10.83
C THR A 369 1.54 -6.28 10.26
N LEU A 370 1.23 -6.52 8.98
CA LEU A 370 0.06 -5.98 8.29
C LEU A 370 -1.12 -6.93 8.44
N THR A 371 -1.88 -6.78 9.53
CA THR A 371 -3.16 -7.47 9.74
C THR A 371 -4.29 -6.47 9.86
N PRO A 372 -5.00 -6.14 8.75
CA PRO A 372 -6.22 -5.35 8.81
C PRO A 372 -7.26 -6.06 9.68
N MET A 373 -7.80 -5.34 10.66
CA MET A 373 -8.80 -5.83 11.61
C MET A 373 -10.00 -4.91 11.58
N LEU A 374 -11.11 -5.42 11.04
CA LEU A 374 -12.39 -4.75 10.99
C LEU A 374 -13.18 -5.11 12.25
N GLU A 375 -13.52 -4.10 13.04
CA GLU A 375 -14.44 -4.20 14.17
C GLU A 375 -15.89 -4.41 13.65
N PRO A 376 -16.89 -4.69 14.51
CA PRO A 376 -18.25 -4.95 14.06
C PRO A 376 -18.83 -3.81 13.22
N LEU A 377 -19.43 -4.15 12.07
CA LEU A 377 -19.98 -3.23 11.07
C LEU A 377 -19.00 -2.25 10.40
N ASP A 378 -17.69 -2.38 10.60
CA ASP A 378 -16.69 -1.55 9.89
C ASP A 378 -16.78 -1.69 8.36
N ARG A 379 -16.68 -0.55 7.67
CA ARG A 379 -16.42 -0.48 6.23
C ARG A 379 -15.01 0.03 5.98
N VAL A 380 -14.26 -0.61 5.10
CA VAL A 380 -13.06 -0.02 4.50
C VAL A 380 -13.15 -0.01 2.98
N GLU A 381 -12.84 1.13 2.39
CA GLU A 381 -12.65 1.31 0.95
C GLU A 381 -11.18 1.63 0.67
N PHE A 382 -10.58 0.95 -0.29
CA PHE A 382 -9.25 1.24 -0.83
C PHE A 382 -9.40 1.78 -2.26
N ARG A 383 -8.98 3.02 -2.51
CA ARG A 383 -8.93 3.63 -3.85
C ARG A 383 -7.51 3.53 -4.41
N PHE A 384 -7.37 2.85 -5.55
CA PHE A 384 -6.08 2.56 -6.19
C PHE A 384 -5.56 3.72 -7.06
N THR A 385 -6.45 4.67 -7.39
CA THR A 385 -6.22 5.78 -8.33
C THR A 385 -6.73 7.10 -7.73
N ALA A 386 -6.27 8.22 -8.28
CA ALA A 386 -6.66 9.57 -7.86
C ALA A 386 -6.53 9.83 -6.33
N PRO A 387 -5.32 9.64 -5.74
CA PRO A 387 -5.08 9.96 -4.33
C PRO A 387 -5.24 11.47 -4.08
N GLU A 388 -6.02 11.82 -3.07
CA GLU A 388 -6.21 13.21 -2.63
C GLU A 388 -5.03 13.67 -1.75
N TYR A 389 -4.62 12.81 -0.82
CA TYR A 389 -3.65 13.08 0.25
C TYR A 389 -2.47 12.09 0.20
N VAL A 390 -1.33 12.50 0.76
CA VAL A 390 -0.09 11.70 0.84
C VAL A 390 0.57 11.97 2.19
N HIS A 391 1.18 10.95 2.81
CA HIS A 391 2.08 11.14 3.96
C HIS A 391 3.46 11.54 3.46
N GLN A 392 3.89 12.75 3.79
CA GLN A 392 5.19 13.29 3.40
C GLN A 392 5.62 14.34 4.42
N LYS A 393 6.63 14.03 5.24
CA LYS A 393 7.27 15.00 6.15
C LYS A 393 8.37 15.81 5.45
N ASN A 394 8.97 15.25 4.39
CA ASN A 394 9.96 15.91 3.54
C ASN A 394 9.33 16.52 2.27
N ALA A 395 8.69 17.68 2.39
CA ALA A 395 8.20 18.46 1.26
C ALA A 395 9.27 19.42 0.70
N THR A 396 10.47 18.90 0.39
CA THR A 396 11.49 19.63 -0.40
C THR A 396 11.12 19.71 -1.88
N ASP A 397 10.33 18.76 -2.35
CA ASP A 397 9.68 18.73 -3.65
C ASP A 397 8.15 18.67 -3.45
N GLN A 398 7.41 19.36 -4.32
CA GLN A 398 5.93 19.33 -4.37
C GLN A 398 5.40 18.20 -5.26
N SER A 399 6.27 17.46 -5.95
CA SER A 399 5.87 16.28 -6.71
C SER A 399 5.23 15.23 -5.81
N ARG A 400 4.26 14.50 -6.36
CA ARG A 400 3.54 13.43 -5.66
C ARG A 400 4.14 12.07 -6.04
N PRO A 401 4.22 11.10 -5.11
CA PRO A 401 4.66 9.74 -5.43
C PRO A 401 3.76 9.15 -6.53
N PRO A 402 4.34 8.67 -7.67
CA PRO A 402 3.58 8.29 -8.87
C PRO A 402 2.60 7.12 -8.68
N ILE A 403 2.77 6.28 -7.66
CA ILE A 403 1.87 5.16 -7.36
C ILE A 403 1.59 5.13 -5.87
N VAL A 404 0.51 5.78 -5.45
CA VAL A 404 0.05 5.85 -4.05
C VAL A 404 -1.48 5.76 -3.99
N GLY A 405 -2.01 5.05 -3.00
CA GLY A 405 -3.43 4.82 -2.81
C GLY A 405 -3.97 5.53 -1.56
N ASN A 406 -5.25 5.87 -1.57
CA ASN A 406 -5.94 6.40 -0.40
C ASN A 406 -7.06 5.44 0.00
N GLY A 407 -7.07 5.02 1.26
CA GLY A 407 -8.16 4.26 1.84
C GLY A 407 -9.02 5.12 2.76
N THR A 408 -10.23 4.66 3.04
CA THR A 408 -11.18 5.28 3.96
C THR A 408 -11.78 4.18 4.84
N LEU A 409 -11.54 4.25 6.14
CA LEU A 409 -12.15 3.38 7.16
C LEU A 409 -13.31 4.14 7.83
N ASN A 410 -14.52 3.62 7.69
CA ASN A 410 -15.70 4.09 8.42
C ASN A 410 -16.02 3.09 9.54
N ARG A 411 -16.14 3.58 10.79
CA ARG A 411 -16.36 2.78 12.00
C ARG A 411 -17.41 3.41 12.91
N THR A 412 -18.37 2.61 13.38
CA THR A 412 -19.43 3.05 14.30
C THR A 412 -19.41 2.25 15.61
N VAL A 413 -19.24 2.93 16.74
CA VAL A 413 -19.39 2.33 18.08
C VAL A 413 -20.81 2.58 18.59
N ARG A 414 -21.64 1.52 18.58
CA ARG A 414 -23.06 1.55 19.03
C ARG A 414 -23.26 1.26 20.51
N GLN A 415 -22.24 0.77 21.21
CA GLN A 415 -22.28 0.39 22.62
C GLN A 415 -21.07 0.99 23.33
N LEU A 416 -21.14 2.26 23.72
CA LEU A 416 -20.02 2.96 24.35
C LEU A 416 -19.62 2.37 25.72
N GLN A 417 -20.48 1.55 26.32
CA GLN A 417 -20.18 0.73 27.50
C GLN A 417 -19.02 -0.26 27.24
N THR A 418 -18.73 -0.61 25.99
CA THR A 418 -17.57 -1.44 25.58
C THR A 418 -16.25 -0.67 25.54
N LEU A 419 -16.29 0.67 25.50
CA LEU A 419 -15.08 1.50 25.57
C LEU A 419 -14.52 1.46 27.00
N LYS A 420 -13.19 1.48 27.13
CA LYS A 420 -12.52 1.37 28.42
C LYS A 420 -12.93 2.52 29.34
N GLN A 421 -13.58 2.23 30.46
CA GLN A 421 -13.83 3.22 31.49
C GLN A 421 -12.52 3.51 32.24
N THR A 422 -12.09 4.77 32.27
CA THR A 422 -10.84 5.19 32.97
C THR A 422 -11.10 5.91 34.28
N ALA A 423 -12.27 6.54 34.38
CA ALA A 423 -12.87 7.13 35.57
C ALA A 423 -14.40 7.06 35.42
N PRO A 424 -15.21 7.27 36.47
CA PRO A 424 -16.67 7.21 36.36
C PRO A 424 -17.24 8.09 35.23
N ASN A 425 -16.65 9.26 35.03
CA ASN A 425 -17.05 10.27 34.04
C ASN A 425 -16.28 10.18 32.69
N GLN A 426 -15.48 9.13 32.46
CA GLN A 426 -14.58 9.02 31.31
C GLN A 426 -14.67 7.68 30.57
N ARG A 427 -14.77 7.73 29.24
CA ARG A 427 -14.63 6.58 28.33
C ARG A 427 -13.46 6.80 27.38
N GLN A 428 -12.56 5.82 27.30
CA GLN A 428 -11.41 5.80 26.42
C GLN A 428 -11.63 4.80 25.27
N TRP A 429 -11.61 5.32 24.04
CA TRP A 429 -11.53 4.55 22.81
C TRP A 429 -10.07 4.48 22.33
N HIS A 430 -9.70 3.36 21.71
CA HIS A 430 -8.42 3.16 21.04
C HIS A 430 -8.71 2.84 19.58
N LEU A 431 -8.31 3.73 18.69
CA LEU A 431 -8.23 3.46 17.26
C LEU A 431 -6.83 2.93 16.96
N SER A 432 -6.73 1.85 16.19
CA SER A 432 -5.47 1.37 15.62
C SER A 432 -5.73 0.79 14.23
N TRP A 433 -4.84 1.08 13.30
CA TRP A 433 -4.93 0.70 11.89
C TRP A 433 -3.52 0.43 11.32
N PRO A 434 -3.30 -0.59 10.48
CA PRO A 434 -1.94 -0.97 10.08
C PRO A 434 -1.31 -0.02 9.04
N TYR A 435 -2.11 0.88 8.46
CA TYR A 435 -1.76 1.89 7.45
C TYR A 435 -1.72 3.30 8.06
N VAL A 436 -0.86 4.19 7.54
CA VAL A 436 -0.68 5.55 8.11
C VAL A 436 -1.92 6.40 7.89
N LEU A 437 -2.45 6.97 8.98
CA LEU A 437 -3.58 7.88 8.99
C LEU A 437 -3.14 9.26 8.48
N LEU A 438 -3.89 9.80 7.52
CA LEU A 438 -3.69 11.10 6.89
C LEU A 438 -4.68 12.14 7.42
N LYS A 439 -5.92 11.70 7.68
CA LYS A 439 -7.03 12.52 8.17
C LYS A 439 -7.96 11.70 9.06
N GLY A 440 -8.71 12.38 9.91
CA GLY A 440 -9.61 11.75 10.87
C GLY A 440 -10.71 12.70 11.33
N LYS A 441 -11.94 12.20 11.37
CA LYS A 441 -13.07 12.88 12.00
C LYS A 441 -13.96 11.87 12.71
N PHE A 442 -14.65 12.32 13.75
CA PHE A 442 -15.73 11.54 14.34
C PHE A 442 -16.84 12.44 14.90
N GLU A 443 -18.00 11.84 15.06
CA GLU A 443 -19.25 12.46 15.48
C GLU A 443 -19.78 11.68 16.67
N LEU A 444 -20.09 12.38 17.76
CA LEU A 444 -20.79 11.84 18.93
C LEU A 444 -22.24 12.26 18.86
N GLU A 445 -23.15 11.33 18.63
CA GLU A 445 -24.59 11.58 18.74
C GLU A 445 -24.98 11.55 20.22
N LEU A 446 -25.44 12.68 20.73
CA LEU A 446 -25.86 12.84 22.12
C LEU A 446 -27.34 12.44 22.27
N LYS A 447 -27.69 11.84 23.40
CA LYS A 447 -29.09 11.60 23.76
C LYS A 447 -29.75 12.95 24.11
N SER A 448 -31.08 13.03 24.00
CA SER A 448 -31.81 14.26 24.32
C SER A 448 -31.51 14.75 25.74
N ASN A 449 -31.24 16.05 25.89
CA ASN A 449 -30.82 16.73 27.13
C ASN A 449 -29.51 16.23 27.77
N ALA A 450 -28.68 15.47 27.06
CA ALA A 450 -27.36 15.09 27.54
C ALA A 450 -26.38 16.28 27.61
N PRO A 451 -25.39 16.26 28.52
CA PRO A 451 -24.30 17.23 28.52
C PRO A 451 -23.42 17.06 27.27
N THR A 452 -22.84 18.15 26.79
CA THR A 452 -21.79 18.09 25.76
C THR A 452 -20.48 17.61 26.41
N PRO A 453 -19.90 16.46 25.98
CA PRO A 453 -18.66 15.97 26.55
C PRO A 453 -17.47 16.82 26.09
N SER A 454 -16.45 16.93 26.95
CA SER A 454 -15.11 17.30 26.51
C SER A 454 -14.43 16.08 25.87
N VAL A 455 -13.60 16.34 24.86
CA VAL A 455 -12.90 15.29 24.11
C VAL A 455 -11.41 15.59 24.10
N PHE A 456 -10.59 14.55 24.25
CA PHE A 456 -9.14 14.62 24.23
C PHE A 456 -8.57 13.51 23.33
N VAL A 457 -7.42 13.78 22.71
CA VAL A 457 -6.62 12.79 21.97
C VAL A 457 -5.23 12.63 22.60
N SER A 458 -4.67 11.43 22.50
CA SER A 458 -3.32 11.09 22.97
C SER A 458 -2.67 10.03 22.07
N PRO A 459 -1.37 10.13 21.77
CA PRO A 459 -0.62 9.07 21.08
C PRO A 459 -0.16 7.95 22.03
N ASP A 460 -0.20 8.15 23.36
CA ASP A 460 0.38 7.23 24.34
C ASP A 460 -0.51 6.93 25.56
N ALA A 461 -1.74 7.46 25.56
CA ALA A 461 -2.71 7.47 26.65
C ALA A 461 -2.26 8.21 27.94
N LYS A 462 -1.15 8.94 27.92
CA LYS A 462 -0.62 9.71 29.06
C LYS A 462 -0.69 11.21 28.81
N SER A 463 -0.27 11.65 27.62
CA SER A 463 -0.22 13.05 27.21
C SER A 463 -1.47 13.39 26.41
N TRP A 464 -2.36 14.21 26.98
CA TRP A 464 -3.71 14.44 26.43
C TRP A 464 -3.89 15.87 25.92
N HIS A 465 -4.25 15.99 24.64
CA HIS A 465 -4.58 17.26 24.00
C HIS A 465 -6.10 17.38 23.86
N LYS A 466 -6.70 18.49 24.31
CA LYS A 466 -8.14 18.73 24.09
C LYS A 466 -8.39 18.93 22.60
N LEU A 467 -9.46 18.32 22.08
CA LEU A 467 -9.99 18.60 20.76
C LEU A 467 -11.17 19.55 20.87
N GLU A 468 -11.27 20.50 19.93
CA GLU A 468 -12.48 21.29 19.75
C GLU A 468 -13.47 20.56 18.84
N GLY A 469 -14.76 20.82 19.04
CA GLY A 469 -15.84 20.19 18.29
C GLY A 469 -17.04 21.12 18.14
N VAL A 470 -17.81 20.91 17.08
CA VAL A 470 -18.99 21.72 16.73
C VAL A 470 -20.25 20.91 17.05
N LEU A 471 -21.09 21.44 17.94
CA LEU A 471 -22.37 20.83 18.30
C LEU A 471 -23.49 21.36 17.39
N THR A 472 -24.09 20.47 16.60
CA THR A 472 -25.24 20.78 15.74
C THR A 472 -26.29 19.69 15.91
N ASN A 473 -27.54 20.05 16.23
CA ASN A 473 -28.69 19.12 16.32
C ASN A 473 -28.42 17.84 17.14
N GLN A 474 -27.83 18.00 18.33
CA GLN A 474 -27.39 16.91 19.23
C GLN A 474 -26.20 16.06 18.74
N THR A 475 -25.61 16.33 17.58
CA THR A 475 -24.35 15.71 17.12
C THR A 475 -23.15 16.63 17.40
N LEU A 476 -22.15 16.15 18.13
CA LEU A 476 -20.87 16.83 18.34
C LEU A 476 -19.84 16.29 17.33
N ALA A 477 -19.54 17.09 16.29
CA ALA A 477 -18.59 16.76 15.24
C ALA A 477 -17.17 17.27 15.57
N ILE A 478 -16.16 16.41 15.43
CA ILE A 478 -14.78 16.64 15.85
C ILE A 478 -13.82 16.21 14.72
N SER A 479 -12.77 17.00 14.46
CA SER A 479 -11.70 16.65 13.51
C SER A 479 -10.36 16.49 14.22
N LEU A 480 -9.55 15.56 13.71
CA LEU A 480 -8.18 15.29 14.13
C LEU A 480 -7.16 15.68 13.05
N ASP A 481 -7.57 16.22 11.90
CA ASP A 481 -6.68 16.50 10.77
C ASP A 481 -5.45 17.33 11.17
N GLN A 482 -5.64 18.40 11.96
CA GLN A 482 -4.56 19.23 12.49
C GLN A 482 -3.66 18.48 13.49
N TRP A 483 -4.24 17.61 14.33
CA TRP A 483 -3.49 16.80 15.29
C TRP A 483 -2.64 15.74 14.57
N ILE A 484 -3.19 15.04 13.58
CA ILE A 484 -2.48 14.05 12.75
C ILE A 484 -1.34 14.75 11.99
N GLN A 485 -1.62 15.88 11.33
CA GLN A 485 -0.62 16.63 10.57
C GLN A 485 0.57 17.09 11.44
N SER A 486 0.28 17.51 12.69
CA SER A 486 1.29 18.01 13.63
C SER A 486 2.08 16.94 14.39
N GLN A 487 1.75 15.65 14.26
CA GLN A 487 2.58 14.60 14.87
C GLN A 487 3.98 14.55 14.24
N PRO A 488 5.05 14.26 15.01
CA PRO A 488 6.43 14.25 14.51
C PRO A 488 6.73 13.06 13.58
N THR A 489 5.88 12.03 13.57
CA THR A 489 6.01 10.81 12.77
C THR A 489 4.63 10.38 12.23
N ALA A 490 4.62 9.43 11.30
CA ALA A 490 3.45 8.66 10.89
C ALA A 490 2.56 8.20 12.07
N VAL A 491 1.25 8.36 11.92
CA VAL A 491 0.22 7.98 12.90
C VAL A 491 -0.46 6.69 12.45
N TYR A 492 -0.44 5.66 13.30
CA TYR A 492 -1.13 4.37 13.04
C TYR A 492 -2.22 4.07 14.07
N ASP A 493 -2.15 4.74 15.23
CA ASP A 493 -3.06 4.57 16.34
C ASP A 493 -3.23 5.89 17.10
N CYS A 494 -4.34 6.02 17.81
CA CYS A 494 -4.59 7.11 18.74
C CYS A 494 -5.59 6.69 19.82
N PHE A 495 -5.42 7.23 21.02
CA PHE A 495 -6.37 7.12 22.11
C PHE A 495 -7.25 8.36 22.15
N ILE A 496 -8.55 8.16 22.23
CA ILE A 496 -9.56 9.22 22.33
C ILE A 496 -10.25 9.08 23.69
N ARG A 497 -10.20 10.10 24.53
CA ARG A 497 -10.93 10.16 25.81
C ARG A 497 -12.12 11.10 25.66
N ILE A 498 -13.30 10.57 25.95
CA ILE A 498 -14.55 11.31 26.06
C ILE A 498 -14.83 11.49 27.55
N GLU A 499 -15.17 12.70 27.97
CA GLU A 499 -15.24 13.09 29.37
C GLU A 499 -16.41 14.03 29.65
N ASN A 500 -17.30 13.63 30.55
CA ASN A 500 -18.44 14.45 30.97
C ASN A 500 -18.08 15.34 32.16
N SER A 501 -18.47 16.61 32.07
CA SER A 501 -18.28 17.61 33.14
C SER A 501 -19.23 17.46 34.33
N ASN A 502 -20.37 16.77 34.15
CA ASN A 502 -21.34 16.52 35.23
C ASN A 502 -21.05 15.27 36.08
N GLY A 503 -19.92 14.59 35.84
CA GLY A 503 -19.52 13.38 36.58
C GLY A 503 -20.18 12.07 36.11
N GLY A 504 -21.17 12.11 35.23
CA GLY A 504 -21.87 10.92 34.71
C GLY A 504 -21.12 10.20 33.58
N ASP A 505 -21.35 8.91 33.38
CA ASP A 505 -20.67 8.12 32.36
C ASP A 505 -20.99 8.58 30.93
N PRO A 506 -19.99 8.88 30.07
CA PRO A 506 -20.20 9.21 28.65
C PRO A 506 -21.05 8.20 27.87
N ALA A 507 -21.01 6.92 28.24
CA ALA A 507 -21.81 5.87 27.62
C ALA A 507 -23.32 6.02 27.90
N GLU A 508 -23.70 6.77 28.94
CA GLU A 508 -25.10 7.07 29.24
C GLU A 508 -25.60 8.37 28.59
N SER A 509 -24.71 9.27 28.20
CA SER A 509 -25.04 10.51 27.47
C SER A 509 -25.04 10.38 25.94
N ILE A 510 -24.38 9.36 25.37
CA ILE A 510 -24.14 9.22 23.91
C ILE A 510 -24.90 8.00 23.38
N SER A 511 -25.52 8.11 22.20
CA SER A 511 -26.21 7.00 21.52
C SER A 511 -25.26 6.19 20.63
N GLN A 512 -24.42 6.86 19.84
CA GLN A 512 -23.38 6.24 19.01
C GLN A 512 -22.23 7.22 18.72
N LEU A 513 -21.05 6.64 18.43
CA LEU A 513 -19.92 7.34 17.83
C LEU A 513 -19.79 6.87 16.39
N ASN A 514 -19.87 7.78 15.41
CA ASN A 514 -19.56 7.50 14.01
C ASN A 514 -18.20 8.11 13.66
N SER A 515 -17.37 7.44 12.86
CA SER A 515 -16.02 7.96 12.52
C SER A 515 -15.58 7.61 11.11
N GLU A 516 -14.70 8.44 10.57
CA GLU A 516 -14.10 8.29 9.24
C GLU A 516 -12.61 8.65 9.29
N TRP A 517 -11.77 7.75 8.78
CA TRP A 517 -10.32 7.86 8.80
C TRP A 517 -9.76 7.62 7.40
N ILE A 518 -9.03 8.60 6.87
CA ILE A 518 -8.38 8.48 5.56
C ILE A 518 -6.93 8.05 5.80
N PHE A 519 -6.45 7.05 5.07
CA PHE A 519 -5.12 6.47 5.26
C PHE A 519 -4.38 6.22 3.93
N GLN A 520 -3.06 6.14 3.96
CA GLN A 520 -2.24 5.79 2.79
C GLN A 520 -1.97 4.29 2.70
N PHE A 521 -2.02 3.73 1.49
CA PHE A 521 -1.50 2.40 1.20
C PHE A 521 -0.75 2.37 -0.14
N ALA A 522 0.10 1.36 -0.33
CA ALA A 522 0.78 1.10 -1.59
C ALA A 522 -0.13 0.29 -2.53
N PRO A 523 -0.57 0.84 -3.69
CA PRO A 523 -1.49 0.14 -4.61
C PRO A 523 -0.95 -1.19 -5.15
N ARG A 524 0.38 -1.35 -5.22
CA ARG A 524 1.04 -2.58 -5.67
C ARG A 524 0.87 -3.73 -4.68
N ALA A 525 0.88 -3.45 -3.38
CA ALA A 525 0.80 -4.43 -2.31
C ALA A 525 -0.56 -5.11 -2.17
N LEU A 526 -1.64 -4.37 -2.46
CA LEU A 526 -3.00 -4.86 -2.31
C LEU A 526 -3.47 -5.58 -3.59
N ALA A 527 -3.73 -6.88 -3.50
CA ALA A 527 -4.07 -7.70 -4.67
C ALA A 527 -5.38 -7.26 -5.35
N HIS A 528 -5.36 -7.15 -6.68
CA HIS A 528 -6.41 -6.55 -7.52
C HIS A 528 -6.50 -7.25 -8.90
N LEU A 529 -7.53 -6.98 -9.70
CA LEU A 529 -7.68 -7.57 -11.05
C LEU A 529 -6.51 -7.19 -11.98
N GLN A 530 -6.03 -8.16 -12.77
CA GLN A 530 -5.02 -7.98 -13.82
C GLN A 530 -5.50 -8.66 -15.11
N LYS A 531 -4.73 -8.54 -16.20
CA LYS A 531 -5.01 -9.26 -17.46
C LYS A 531 -5.09 -10.77 -17.28
N THR A 532 -4.23 -11.33 -16.42
CA THR A 532 -4.07 -12.78 -16.18
C THR A 532 -3.89 -13.07 -14.68
N ASN A 533 -3.91 -14.36 -14.30
CA ASN A 533 -3.81 -14.84 -12.91
C ASN A 533 -4.77 -14.13 -11.92
N ASN A 534 -6.06 -14.14 -12.21
CA ASN A 534 -7.10 -13.59 -11.33
C ASN A 534 -7.67 -14.63 -10.35
N GLN A 535 -6.81 -15.49 -9.80
CA GLN A 535 -7.14 -16.34 -8.65
C GLN A 535 -6.66 -15.68 -7.36
N PHE A 536 -7.58 -15.48 -6.42
CA PHE A 536 -7.32 -14.87 -5.11
C PHE A 536 -7.59 -15.88 -3.98
N GLU A 537 -6.85 -15.72 -2.90
CA GLU A 537 -7.05 -16.45 -1.64
C GLU A 537 -7.43 -15.43 -0.56
N MET A 538 -8.56 -15.68 0.13
CA MET A 538 -8.92 -14.97 1.37
C MET A 538 -8.83 -15.93 2.55
N LYS A 539 -8.28 -15.44 3.67
CA LYS A 539 -8.45 -16.03 5.00
C LYS A 539 -9.07 -15.00 5.94
N LEU A 540 -10.10 -15.42 6.67
CA LEU A 540 -10.75 -14.65 7.74
C LEU A 540 -10.40 -15.27 9.10
N THR A 541 -10.21 -14.46 10.14
CA THR A 541 -9.89 -14.94 11.50
C THR A 541 -10.51 -14.02 12.55
N PRO A 542 -11.39 -14.51 13.45
CA PRO A 542 -11.93 -15.88 13.52
C PRO A 542 -12.79 -16.24 12.27
N PRO A 543 -13.11 -17.53 12.07
CA PRO A 543 -14.11 -17.95 11.09
C PRO A 543 -15.46 -17.24 11.29
N PRO A 544 -16.15 -16.81 10.22
CA PRO A 544 -17.51 -16.30 10.31
C PRO A 544 -18.47 -17.30 10.96
N GLN A 545 -19.25 -16.86 11.95
CA GLN A 545 -20.05 -17.76 12.79
C GLN A 545 -21.34 -18.26 12.11
N LYS A 546 -21.88 -17.56 11.10
CA LYS A 546 -23.13 -17.90 10.40
C LYS A 546 -23.08 -17.48 8.94
N LYS A 547 -23.74 -18.25 8.05
CA LYS A 547 -24.00 -17.82 6.66
C LYS A 547 -24.74 -16.46 6.68
N GLY A 548 -24.33 -15.54 5.81
CA GLY A 548 -24.83 -14.16 5.76
C GLY A 548 -24.23 -13.19 6.79
N LYS A 549 -23.55 -13.67 7.84
CA LYS A 549 -22.73 -12.84 8.77
C LYS A 549 -21.24 -12.99 8.44
N GLY A 550 -20.88 -12.60 7.23
CA GLY A 550 -19.52 -12.73 6.69
C GLY A 550 -18.85 -11.38 6.42
N LEU A 551 -17.82 -11.42 5.59
CA LEU A 551 -17.26 -10.22 4.98
C LEU A 551 -17.89 -10.02 3.60
N GLU A 552 -18.53 -8.89 3.35
CA GLU A 552 -18.81 -8.45 1.98
C GLU A 552 -17.53 -7.89 1.35
N VAL A 553 -17.23 -8.35 0.14
CA VAL A 553 -16.12 -7.88 -0.68
C VAL A 553 -16.69 -7.34 -1.99
N GLN A 554 -16.30 -6.12 -2.35
CA GLN A 554 -16.63 -5.50 -3.64
C GLN A 554 -15.35 -5.06 -4.35
N LEU A 555 -15.21 -5.44 -5.62
CA LEU A 555 -14.14 -5.01 -6.52
C LEU A 555 -14.71 -4.16 -7.65
N VAL A 556 -14.03 -3.08 -7.99
CA VAL A 556 -14.36 -2.21 -9.12
C VAL A 556 -13.10 -1.94 -9.94
N TRP A 557 -13.15 -2.18 -11.25
CA TRP A 557 -12.04 -1.93 -12.17
C TRP A 557 -12.52 -1.36 -13.51
N LYS A 558 -11.63 -0.60 -14.16
CA LYS A 558 -11.80 -0.07 -15.52
C LYS A 558 -11.13 -1.00 -16.52
N GLU A 559 -11.84 -1.30 -17.60
CA GLU A 559 -11.32 -2.01 -18.77
C GLU A 559 -11.34 -1.09 -19.99
N THR A 560 -10.19 -0.99 -20.68
CA THR A 560 -10.06 -0.35 -22.00
C THR A 560 -9.50 -1.32 -23.02
N GLU A 561 -9.55 -0.91 -24.29
CA GLU A 561 -8.64 -1.42 -25.34
C GLU A 561 -7.17 -1.13 -24.97
#